data_AF-A0A8B4CJK4-F1
#
_entry.id   AF-A0A8B4CJK4-F1
#
_cell.length_a   1.000
_cell.length_b   1.000
_cell.length_c   1.000
_cell.angle_alpha   90.00
_cell.angle_beta   90.00
_cell.angle_gamma   90.00
#
_symmetry.space_group_name_H-M   'P 1'
#
loop_
_entity.id
_entity.type
_entity.pdbx_description
1 polymer ?
#
loop_
_entity_poly.entity_id
_entity_poly.type
_entity_poly.pdbx_seq_one_letter_code
_entity_poly.pdbx_strand_id
1 'polypeptide(L)' 'MHERSHAYHPSVPPAAQRNRLLLNAIMTGGGFVGISSEWWHFELPQAASYPLLADQFSCFISPGTQHVS' A
#
# COMPACT_ATOMS: atom_id res chain seq x y z
N MET A 1 -6.95 -10.50 -7.05
CA MET A 1 -7.52 -9.24 -6.50
C MET A 1 -8.99 -9.46 -6.18
N HIS A 2 -9.51 -8.88 -5.10
CA HIS A 2 -10.92 -9.03 -4.71
C HIS A 2 -11.72 -7.80 -5.19
N GLU A 3 -12.90 -7.99 -5.79
CA GLU A 3 -13.78 -6.91 -6.28
C GLU A 3 -13.94 -5.73 -5.29
N ARG A 4 -14.07 -6.00 -3.98
CA ARG A 4 -14.23 -4.95 -2.95
C ARG A 4 -12.98 -4.10 -2.71
N SER A 5 -11.83 -4.53 -3.22
CA SER A 5 -10.56 -3.78 -3.16
C SER A 5 -10.54 -2.61 -4.13
N HIS A 6 -11.35 -2.65 -5.20
CA HIS A 6 -11.42 -1.56 -6.17
C HIS A 6 -11.79 -0.24 -5.49
N ALA A 7 -11.09 0.84 -5.85
CA ALA A 7 -11.17 2.14 -5.19
C ALA A 7 -12.61 2.64 -5.03
N TYR A 8 -13.43 2.44 -6.06
CA TYR A 8 -14.80 2.96 -6.16
C TYR A 8 -15.88 1.87 -6.18
N HIS A 9 -15.60 0.68 -5.64
CA HIS A 9 -16.57 -0.42 -5.67
C HIS A 9 -17.88 -0.05 -4.94
N PRO A 10 -19.06 -0.13 -5.58
CA PRO A 10 -20.30 0.43 -5.06
C PRO A 10 -20.85 -0.30 -3.83
N SER A 11 -20.49 -1.58 -3.64
CA SER A 11 -20.92 -2.36 -2.46
C SER A 11 -20.20 -2.01 -1.16
N VAL A 12 -19.22 -1.10 -1.21
CA VAL A 12 -18.51 -0.63 -0.02
C VAL A 12 -19.42 0.32 0.76
N PRO A 13 -19.56 0.20 2.09
CA PRO A 13 -20.42 1.10 2.86
C PRO A 13 -20.05 2.59 2.67
N PRO A 14 -21.01 3.52 2.68
CA PRO A 14 -20.75 4.95 2.41
C PRO A 14 -19.66 5.57 3.28
N ALA A 15 -19.59 5.20 4.58
CA ALA A 15 -18.53 5.67 5.48
C ALA A 15 -17.13 5.24 5.01
N ALA A 16 -17.00 4.00 4.53
CA ALA A 16 -15.74 3.49 3.99
C ALA A 16 -15.41 4.12 2.63
N GLN A 17 -16.41 4.40 1.78
CA GLN A 17 -16.20 5.14 0.53
C GLN A 17 -15.65 6.55 0.81
N ARG A 18 -16.25 7.26 1.78
CA ARG A 18 -15.77 8.58 2.22
C ARG A 18 -14.31 8.52 2.71
N ASN A 19 -13.95 7.51 3.49
CA ASN A 19 -12.57 7.35 3.97
C ASN A 19 -11.59 7.07 2.82
N ARG A 20 -11.99 6.25 1.83
CA ARG A 20 -11.18 6.00 0.63
C ARG A 20 -10.98 7.25 -0.21
N LEU A 21 -12.02 8.07 -0.38
CA LEU A 21 -11.94 9.36 -1.06
C LEU A 21 -11.02 10.35 -0.33
N LEU A 22 -11.12 10.42 1.01
CA LEU A 22 -10.24 11.25 1.82
C LEU A 22 -8.78 10.83 1.66
N LEU A 23 -8.49 9.52 1.75
CA LEU A 23 -7.15 8.99 1.51
C LEU A 23 -6.65 9.35 0.11
N ASN A 24 -7.47 9.12 -0.92
CA ASN A 24 -7.12 9.43 -2.30
C ASN A 24 -6.78 10.93 -2.49
N ALA A 25 -7.57 11.83 -1.90
CA ALA A 25 -7.31 13.27 -1.95
C ALA A 25 -6.00 13.66 -1.27
N ILE A 26 -5.70 13.10 -0.09
CA ILE A 26 -4.45 13.35 0.64
C ILE A 26 -3.25 12.88 -0.18
N MET A 27 -3.30 11.64 -0.69
CA MET A 27 -2.19 11.04 -1.44
C MET A 27 -1.94 11.75 -2.77
N THR A 28 -3.02 12.13 -3.47
CA THR A 28 -2.95 12.93 -4.70
C THR A 28 -2.35 14.31 -4.42
N GLY A 29 -2.75 14.96 -3.32
CA GLY A 29 -2.15 16.22 -2.88
C GLY A 29 -0.65 16.09 -2.54
N GLY A 30 -0.19 14.89 -2.16
CA GLY A 30 1.21 14.55 -1.95
C GLY A 30 1.98 14.12 -3.21
N GLY A 31 1.34 14.14 -4.39
CA GLY A 31 1.97 13.77 -5.66
C GLY A 31 1.97 12.28 -5.98
N PHE A 32 1.23 11.46 -5.22
CA PHE A 32 1.08 10.04 -5.51
C PHE A 32 -0.11 9.75 -6.44
N VAL A 33 -0.05 8.63 -7.14
CA VAL A 33 -1.11 8.14 -8.03
C VAL A 33 -1.67 6.82 -7.50
N GLY A 34 -2.99 6.73 -7.35
CA GLY A 34 -3.66 5.53 -6.84
C GLY A 34 -3.90 4.47 -7.91
N ILE A 35 -3.95 3.20 -7.51
CA ILE A 35 -4.30 2.08 -8.38
C ILE A 35 -5.80 1.76 -8.27
N SER A 36 -6.47 1.58 -9.40
CA SER A 36 -7.94 1.42 -9.44
C SER A 36 -8.47 0.17 -8.72
N SER A 37 -7.67 -0.90 -8.67
CA SER A 37 -8.05 -2.21 -8.10
C SER A 37 -7.70 -2.38 -6.62
N GLU A 38 -6.94 -1.45 -6.03
CA GLU A 38 -6.51 -1.48 -4.63
C GLU A 38 -6.61 -0.08 -4.02
N TRP A 39 -7.66 0.16 -3.24
CA TRP A 39 -7.92 1.47 -2.62
C TRP A 39 -6.79 2.01 -1.73
N TRP A 40 -5.88 1.15 -1.27
CA TRP A 40 -4.74 1.49 -0.42
C TRP A 40 -3.42 1.65 -1.17
N HIS A 41 -3.34 1.22 -2.44
CA HIS A 41 -2.09 1.26 -3.19
C HIS A 41 -1.94 2.58 -3.92
N PHE A 42 -0.78 3.18 -3.75
CA PHE A 42 -0.36 4.41 -4.39
C PHE A 42 1.09 4.28 -4.84
N GLU A 43 1.43 4.88 -5.97
CA GLU A 43 2.78 4.92 -6.52
C GLU A 43 3.24 6.35 -6.76
N LEU A 44 4.55 6.56 -6.70
CA LEU A 44 5.14 7.79 -7.19
C LEU A 44 5.20 7.72 -8.72
N PRO A 45 4.79 8.80 -9.42
CA PRO A 45 5.07 8.94 -10.83
C PRO A 45 6.55 8.70 -11.12
N GLN A 46 6.84 7.88 -12.14
CA GLN A 46 8.20 7.56 -12.57
C GLN A 46 9.07 6.94 -11.46
N ALA A 47 8.50 6.17 -10.52
CA ALA A 47 9.26 5.50 -9.46
C ALA A 47 10.51 4.73 -9.98
N ALA A 48 10.46 4.19 -11.20
CA ALA A 48 11.57 3.51 -11.85
C ALA A 48 12.79 4.41 -12.18
N SER A 49 12.67 5.74 -12.12
CA SER A 49 13.82 6.65 -12.29
C SER A 49 14.71 6.76 -11.05
N TYR A 50 14.23 6.27 -9.90
CA TYR A 50 15.04 6.25 -8.68
C TYR A 50 15.97 5.03 -8.68
N PRO A 51 17.22 5.17 -8.20
CA PRO A 51 18.14 4.06 -8.13
C PRO A 51 17.61 2.99 -7.17
N LEU A 52 17.76 1.71 -7.55
CA LEU A 52 17.44 0.60 -6.67
C LEU A 52 18.41 0.56 -5.49
N LEU A 53 17.89 0.26 -4.30
CA LEU A 53 18.73 -0.01 -3.15
C LEU A 53 19.47 -1.34 -3.38
N ALA A 54 20.79 -1.32 -3.24
CA ALA A 54 21.63 -2.52 -3.32
C ALA A 54 21.67 -3.30 -1.99
N ASP A 55 21.21 -2.68 -0.90
CA ASP A 55 21.20 -3.29 0.42
C ASP A 55 20.21 -4.46 0.47
N GLN A 56 20.65 -5.54 1.09
CA GLN A 56 19.82 -6.69 1.40
C GLN A 56 19.55 -6.69 2.90
N PHE A 57 18.27 -6.78 3.28
CA PHE A 57 17.93 -6.96 4.69
C PHE A 57 18.38 -8.35 5.14
N SER A 58 19.35 -8.42 6.05
CA SER A 58 19.69 -9.68 6.73
C SER A 58 18.49 -10.14 7.56
N CYS A 59 18.20 -11.44 7.56
CA CYS A 59 17.22 -12.01 8.47
C CYS A 59 17.56 -11.62 9.92
N PHE A 60 16.65 -10.92 10.58
CA PHE A 60 16.77 -10.67 12.02
C PHE A 60 16.41 -11.96 12.76
N ILE A 61 17.42 -12.70 13.20
CA ILE A 61 17.21 -13.80 14.14
C ILE A 61 17.13 -13.17 15.52
N SER A 62 15.92 -13.07 16.06
CA SER A 62 15.72 -12.66 17.46
C SER A 62 16.53 -13.60 18.37
N PRO A 63 17.41 -13.08 19.25
CA PRO A 63 18.10 -13.90 20.23
C PRO A 63 17.09 -14.34 21.30
N GLY A 64 16.39 -15.45 21.06
CA GLY A 64 15.36 -15.93 21.98
C GLY A 64 14.70 -17.25 21.62
N THR A 65 14.66 -17.64 20.34
CA THR A 65 14.12 -18.95 19.96
C THR A 65 15.22 -20.00 20.01
N GLN A 66 15.60 -20.39 21.23
CA GLN A 66 16.30 -21.64 21.45
C GLN A 66 15.28 -22.74 21.18
N HIS A 67 15.48 -23.46 20.08
CA HIS A 67 14.72 -24.65 19.75
C HIS A 67 15.07 -25.73 20.79
N VAL A 68 14.20 -25.92 21.78
CA VAL A 68 14.30 -27.08 22.68
C VAL A 68 13.81 -28.28 21.89
N SER A 69 14.73 -29.24 21.69
CA SER A 69 14.51 -30.56 21.08
C SER A 69 13.50 -31.41 21.84
#